data_AF-A0A7Y3DCZ5-F1
#
_entry.id   AF-A0A7Y3DCZ5-F1
#
_cell.length_a   1.000
_cell.length_b   1.000
_cell.length_c   1.000
_cell.angle_alpha   90.00
_cell.angle_beta   90.00
_cell.angle_gamma   90.00
#
_symmetry.space_group_name_H-M   'P 1'
#
loop_
_entity.id
_entity.type
_entity.pdbx_description
1 polymer ?
#
loop_
_entity_poly.entity_id
_entity_poly.type
_entity_poly.pdbx_seq_one_letter_code
_entity_poly.pdbx_strand_id
1 'polypeptide(L)'
;MSPIGPVGGASISFRPNSYGRFEAVEQRAQDQALSRQRINDLRRIDSDLSQLRELLEGLAGQAAGLGRAGGSKRGHEASAISRSALDVGGPTFTTLRSTGEINAIPTSFSPFGPSVNGNSTTLPTIGGVYDGDQGDDTLTFEFRQNRQVGDDALRIRVYDGSGRRIQTLRYDNLAPGTPVTLRNGLTLSLSAGSVSRRDTFQVQVFESVGSVVDTSKPFDGTRNDQPNLEPGLAVSAGTFEVNGVSIDVAADDSIDSVLAKISASGAGVDATFDSASERIVLTSTTPGSEGRVVLANDTSGFLAATKLATAVEVLGSDSEDTLFDPIAEVAALSGITAGLFQVNGLSIDVDPAQDSLADVIDRINGSEAGARASFDPSTQRFSIASTASGQPISLADGDTGFFSTLQIEPGVYEASRRGGGSTLPFQRRRELREDLLDTSRAFEDLMRRELGKEATDDVSPLRESLGALLEARLGGSAARAASRVGFSLDRAEGGPSFGVDSQRLEQALRGKPRDVHALLFGERSEPGLLEALSTELDAVQGQLDALLGRGSSPRGLVDLFA
;
A
#
# COMPACT_ATOMS: atom_id res chain seq x y z
N MET A 1 -51.36 -2.81 81.61
CA MET A 1 -50.35 -1.91 81.03
C MET A 1 -49.60 -2.70 79.98
N SER A 2 -49.90 -2.47 78.69
CA SER A 2 -49.25 -3.15 77.57
C SER A 2 -48.30 -2.17 76.88
N PRO A 3 -47.02 -2.52 76.67
CA PRO A 3 -46.16 -1.78 75.76
C PRO A 3 -45.83 -2.60 74.50
N ILE A 4 -46.23 -2.02 73.37
CA ILE A 4 -45.43 -1.66 72.18
C ILE A 4 -44.35 -2.66 71.74
N GLY A 5 -44.54 -3.28 70.57
CA GLY A 5 -43.52 -4.05 69.86
C GLY A 5 -42.60 -3.19 68.98
N PRO A 6 -41.39 -3.67 68.65
CA PRO A 6 -40.57 -3.08 67.59
C PRO A 6 -40.63 -3.89 66.28
N VAL A 7 -40.57 -3.12 65.20
CA VAL A 7 -40.62 -3.49 63.78
C VAL A 7 -39.35 -4.26 63.39
N GLY A 8 -39.52 -5.36 62.65
CA GLY A 8 -38.43 -6.20 62.15
C GLY A 8 -37.54 -5.49 61.16
N GLY A 9 -36.24 -5.44 61.45
CA GLY A 9 -35.20 -5.12 60.48
C GLY A 9 -34.99 -6.31 59.54
N ALA A 10 -35.23 -6.11 58.25
CA ALA A 10 -34.82 -7.04 57.23
C ALA A 10 -33.32 -6.82 56.94
N SER A 11 -32.51 -7.81 57.32
CA SER A 11 -31.12 -7.95 56.90
C SER A 11 -31.08 -8.17 55.39
N ILE A 12 -30.68 -7.15 54.62
CA ILE A 12 -30.38 -7.32 53.20
C ILE A 12 -28.98 -7.95 53.11
N SER A 13 -28.93 -9.20 52.65
CA SER A 13 -27.69 -9.84 52.24
C SER A 13 -27.13 -9.12 51.02
N PHE A 14 -25.95 -8.53 51.15
CA PHE A 14 -25.16 -8.10 50.00
C PHE A 14 -24.77 -9.34 49.20
N ARG A 15 -25.37 -9.53 48.02
CA ARG A 15 -24.77 -10.35 46.97
C ARG A 15 -23.70 -9.49 46.29
N PRO A 16 -22.40 -9.85 46.33
CA PRO A 16 -21.40 -9.14 45.57
C PRO A 16 -21.42 -9.68 44.14
N ASN A 17 -22.02 -8.95 43.19
CA ASN A 17 -21.73 -9.21 41.76
C ASN A 17 -22.11 -8.01 40.87
N SER A 18 -21.38 -6.90 41.01
CA SER A 18 -21.47 -5.76 40.09
C SER A 18 -20.10 -5.21 39.64
N TYR A 19 -19.00 -5.84 40.07
CA TYR A 19 -17.65 -5.49 39.61
C TYR A 19 -17.33 -6.04 38.21
N GLY A 20 -17.87 -7.20 37.81
CA GLY A 20 -17.48 -7.84 36.55
C GLY A 20 -18.01 -7.20 35.25
N ARG A 21 -18.93 -6.23 35.30
CA ARG A 21 -19.52 -5.62 34.07
C ARG A 21 -18.79 -4.35 33.62
N PHE A 22 -18.16 -3.63 34.54
CA PHE A 22 -17.27 -2.50 34.22
C PHE A 22 -15.89 -3.00 33.78
N GLU A 23 -15.39 -4.04 34.45
CA GLU A 23 -14.15 -4.73 34.09
C GLU A 23 -14.21 -5.25 32.65
N ALA A 24 -15.34 -5.84 32.21
CA ALA A 24 -15.50 -6.35 30.85
C ALA A 24 -15.53 -5.27 29.74
N VAL A 25 -15.89 -4.01 30.04
CA VAL A 25 -15.91 -2.92 29.04
C VAL A 25 -14.53 -2.28 28.92
N GLU A 26 -13.86 -2.08 30.05
CA GLU A 26 -12.48 -1.59 30.11
C GLU A 26 -11.52 -2.62 29.49
N GLN A 27 -11.76 -3.90 29.75
CA GLN A 27 -11.04 -5.02 29.15
C GLN A 27 -11.27 -5.09 27.64
N ARG A 28 -12.50 -4.89 27.14
CA ARG A 28 -12.77 -4.81 25.68
C ARG A 28 -12.11 -3.61 25.00
N ALA A 29 -12.06 -2.46 25.66
CA ALA A 29 -11.38 -1.27 25.12
C ALA A 29 -9.85 -1.46 25.10
N GLN A 30 -9.31 -2.12 26.13
CA GLN A 30 -7.91 -2.56 26.16
C GLN A 30 -7.63 -3.60 25.06
N ASP A 31 -8.50 -4.60 24.88
CA ASP A 31 -8.39 -5.62 23.82
C ASP A 31 -8.43 -4.99 22.42
N GLN A 32 -9.28 -3.97 22.21
CA GLN A 32 -9.34 -3.22 20.95
C GLN A 32 -8.10 -2.32 20.72
N ALA A 33 -7.57 -1.70 21.77
CA ALA A 33 -6.35 -0.91 21.69
C ALA A 33 -5.13 -1.79 21.42
N LEU A 34 -5.04 -2.95 22.10
CA LEU A 34 -4.03 -3.98 21.88
C LEU A 34 -4.11 -4.54 20.45
N SER A 35 -5.32 -4.79 19.95
CA SER A 35 -5.55 -5.22 18.56
C SER A 35 -5.11 -4.19 17.52
N ARG A 36 -5.37 -2.89 17.74
CA ARG A 36 -4.88 -1.81 16.86
C ARG A 36 -3.36 -1.68 16.89
N GLN A 37 -2.77 -1.78 18.08
CA GLN A 37 -1.32 -1.77 18.25
C GLN A 37 -0.68 -2.96 17.53
N ARG A 38 -1.22 -4.17 17.71
CA ARG A 38 -0.83 -5.39 17.00
C ARG A 38 -0.85 -5.20 15.48
N ILE A 39 -1.93 -4.66 14.91
CA ILE A 39 -2.03 -4.44 13.45
C ILE A 39 -1.00 -3.41 12.95
N ASN A 40 -0.76 -2.34 13.69
CA ASN A 40 0.26 -1.35 13.32
C ASN A 40 1.68 -1.93 13.38
N ASP A 41 1.95 -2.78 14.38
CA ASP A 41 3.21 -3.51 14.51
C ASP A 41 3.42 -4.49 13.35
N LEU A 42 2.37 -5.22 12.94
CA LEU A 42 2.42 -6.12 11.77
C LEU A 42 2.63 -5.36 10.45
N ARG A 43 2.03 -4.18 10.26
CA ARG A 43 2.27 -3.32 9.08
C ARG A 43 3.70 -2.78 9.02
N ARG A 44 4.35 -2.58 10.16
CA ARG A 44 5.77 -2.17 10.19
C ARG A 44 6.66 -3.32 9.73
N ILE A 45 6.38 -4.54 10.18
CA ILE A 45 7.08 -5.75 9.70
C ILE A 45 6.87 -5.96 8.18
N ASP A 46 5.66 -5.71 7.68
CA ASP A 46 5.33 -5.73 6.24
C ASP A 46 6.19 -4.75 5.42
N SER A 47 6.39 -3.54 5.94
CA SER A 47 7.28 -2.54 5.36
C SER A 47 8.75 -2.97 5.40
N ASP A 48 9.21 -3.53 6.52
CA ASP A 48 10.60 -3.98 6.68
C ASP A 48 10.91 -5.16 5.74
N LEU A 49 9.96 -6.09 5.55
CA LEU A 49 10.06 -7.19 4.58
C LEU A 49 10.14 -6.67 3.14
N SER A 50 9.31 -5.69 2.80
CA SER A 50 9.29 -5.07 1.46
C SER A 50 10.62 -4.37 1.16
N GLN A 51 11.16 -3.62 2.12
CA GLN A 51 12.46 -2.97 2.00
C GLN A 51 13.60 -3.98 1.83
N LEU A 52 13.60 -5.07 2.60
CA LEU A 52 14.59 -6.12 2.48
C LEU A 52 14.53 -6.82 1.10
N ARG A 53 13.32 -7.03 0.57
CA ARG A 53 13.11 -7.62 -0.77
C ARG A 53 13.69 -6.73 -1.87
N GLU A 54 13.40 -5.42 -1.83
CA GLU A 54 13.92 -4.45 -2.81
C GLU A 54 15.46 -4.45 -2.84
N LEU A 55 16.09 -4.50 -1.65
CA LEU A 55 17.55 -4.60 -1.53
C LEU A 55 18.08 -5.92 -2.11
N LEU A 56 17.42 -7.05 -1.86
CA LEU A 56 17.81 -8.36 -2.40
C LEU A 56 17.66 -8.43 -3.93
N GLU A 57 16.60 -7.85 -4.49
CA GLU A 57 16.37 -7.77 -5.94
C GLU A 57 17.42 -6.88 -6.62
N GLY A 58 17.76 -5.74 -6.02
CA GLY A 58 18.86 -4.88 -6.46
C GLY A 58 20.20 -5.63 -6.47
N LEU A 59 20.48 -6.39 -5.42
CA LEU A 59 21.70 -7.17 -5.27
C LEU A 59 21.78 -8.33 -6.28
N ALA A 60 20.66 -8.99 -6.56
CA ALA A 60 20.55 -10.02 -7.58
C ALA A 60 20.81 -9.47 -8.99
N GLY A 61 20.27 -8.28 -9.30
CA GLY A 61 20.48 -7.60 -10.57
C GLY A 61 21.94 -7.20 -10.83
N GLN A 62 22.65 -6.70 -9.80
CA GLN A 62 24.05 -6.30 -9.92
C GLN A 62 25.02 -7.48 -10.07
N ALA A 63 24.65 -8.63 -9.51
CA ALA A 63 25.54 -9.76 -9.36
C ALA A 63 25.35 -10.90 -10.38
N ALA A 64 24.35 -10.81 -11.25
CA ALA A 64 24.18 -11.70 -12.42
C ALA A 64 25.44 -11.76 -13.34
N GLY A 65 26.40 -10.83 -13.18
CA GLY A 65 27.70 -10.82 -13.85
C GLY A 65 28.81 -11.65 -13.18
N LEU A 66 28.61 -12.18 -11.96
CA LEU A 66 29.64 -12.89 -11.20
C LEU A 66 29.71 -14.41 -11.52
N GLY A 67 28.61 -15.02 -12.03
CA GLY A 67 28.46 -16.48 -12.16
C GLY A 67 28.83 -17.12 -13.50
N ARG A 68 29.07 -16.35 -14.57
CA ARG A 68 29.30 -16.90 -15.92
C ARG A 68 30.75 -17.32 -16.18
N ALA A 69 31.38 -17.96 -15.21
CA ALA A 69 32.73 -18.50 -15.31
C ALA A 69 32.74 -20.03 -15.54
N GLY A 70 31.95 -20.57 -16.47
CA GLY A 70 32.02 -22.00 -16.76
C GLY A 70 31.14 -22.53 -17.89
N GLY A 71 31.64 -22.41 -19.14
CA GLY A 71 31.36 -23.39 -20.21
C GLY A 71 30.45 -22.92 -21.35
N SER A 72 31.04 -22.34 -22.40
CA SER A 72 30.79 -22.68 -23.81
C SER A 72 31.66 -21.77 -24.69
N LYS A 73 32.35 -22.35 -25.68
CA LYS A 73 33.20 -21.62 -26.63
C LYS A 73 32.34 -20.94 -27.69
N ARG A 74 31.73 -19.81 -27.36
CA ARG A 74 31.27 -18.80 -28.34
C ARG A 74 31.82 -17.46 -27.87
N GLY A 75 32.55 -16.76 -28.74
CA GLY A 75 33.06 -15.42 -28.42
C GLY A 75 31.87 -14.53 -28.08
N HIS A 76 31.85 -13.97 -26.88
CA HIS A 76 30.82 -13.01 -26.49
C HIS A 76 31.10 -11.68 -27.21
N GLU A 77 30.09 -11.15 -27.89
CA GLU A 77 30.12 -9.83 -28.53
C GLU A 77 30.34 -8.75 -27.47
N ALA A 78 31.13 -7.73 -27.80
CA ALA A 78 31.22 -6.54 -26.95
C ALA A 78 29.87 -5.83 -26.95
N SER A 79 29.30 -5.51 -25.80
CA SER A 79 28.01 -4.84 -25.70
C SER A 79 27.97 -3.79 -24.60
N ALA A 80 27.11 -2.80 -24.80
CA ALA A 80 26.73 -1.79 -23.83
C ALA A 80 25.20 -1.75 -23.72
N ILE A 81 24.68 -1.54 -22.52
CA ILE A 81 23.25 -1.48 -22.21
C ILE A 81 23.05 -0.31 -21.25
N SER A 82 21.93 0.41 -21.36
CA SER A 82 21.52 1.43 -20.41
C SER A 82 21.61 0.91 -18.96
N ARG A 83 22.16 1.73 -18.07
CA ARG A 83 22.36 1.37 -16.65
C ARG A 83 21.04 1.12 -15.91
N SER A 84 20.00 1.88 -16.24
CA SER A 84 18.62 1.73 -15.74
C SER A 84 17.61 1.81 -16.90
N ALA A 85 16.33 1.61 -16.57
CA ALA A 85 15.23 1.93 -17.49
C ALA A 85 15.28 3.43 -17.83
N LEU A 86 15.08 3.76 -19.11
CA LEU A 86 15.18 5.12 -19.62
C LEU A 86 13.90 5.94 -19.41
N ASP A 87 12.79 5.33 -19.01
CA ASP A 87 11.48 5.99 -18.82
C ASP A 87 11.06 6.84 -20.02
N VAL A 88 11.26 6.31 -21.22
CA VAL A 88 10.87 6.94 -22.50
C VAL A 88 9.37 6.86 -22.77
N GLY A 89 8.53 6.78 -21.73
CA GLY A 89 7.08 6.64 -21.81
C GLY A 89 6.65 5.19 -22.01
N GLY A 90 6.21 4.53 -20.93
CA GLY A 90 5.47 3.26 -21.01
C GLY A 90 3.98 3.53 -21.28
N PRO A 91 3.20 2.50 -21.63
CA PRO A 91 1.78 2.69 -21.85
C PRO A 91 1.12 3.11 -20.53
N THR A 92 0.30 4.17 -20.56
CA THR A 92 -0.44 4.62 -19.37
C THR A 92 -1.76 3.87 -19.25
N PHE A 93 -2.30 3.76 -18.05
CA PHE A 93 -3.56 3.05 -17.81
C PHE A 93 -4.75 4.00 -17.91
N THR A 94 -5.86 3.51 -18.48
CA THR A 94 -7.14 4.21 -18.43
C THR A 94 -7.60 4.35 -16.98
N THR A 95 -8.03 5.55 -16.59
CA THR A 95 -8.54 5.83 -15.25
C THR A 95 -9.92 6.45 -15.30
N LEU A 96 -10.74 6.20 -14.28
CA LEU A 96 -12.02 6.85 -14.06
C LEU A 96 -12.11 7.22 -12.58
N ARG A 97 -12.37 8.50 -12.29
CA ARG A 97 -12.30 9.05 -10.93
C ARG A 97 -13.61 9.72 -10.53
N SER A 98 -13.98 9.60 -9.25
CA SER A 98 -15.09 10.35 -8.66
C SER A 98 -15.00 11.85 -9.01
N THR A 99 -16.12 12.45 -9.41
CA THR A 99 -16.15 13.85 -9.88
C THR A 99 -15.89 14.88 -8.76
N GLY A 100 -16.06 14.48 -7.50
CA GLY A 100 -15.88 15.30 -6.30
C GLY A 100 -15.52 14.43 -5.09
N GLU A 101 -15.18 15.06 -3.97
CA GLU A 101 -15.14 14.40 -2.66
C GLU A 101 -16.46 13.67 -2.42
N ILE A 102 -16.44 12.44 -1.92
CA ILE A 102 -17.65 11.64 -1.68
C ILE A 102 -18.61 12.37 -0.74
N ASN A 103 -18.10 13.01 0.31
CA ASN A 103 -18.85 13.94 1.14
C ASN A 103 -18.23 15.34 1.02
N ALA A 104 -18.95 16.26 0.39
CA ALA A 104 -18.48 17.63 0.14
C ALA A 104 -19.14 18.66 1.07
N ILE A 105 -19.81 18.21 2.15
CA ILE A 105 -20.49 19.11 3.08
C ILE A 105 -19.42 19.85 3.93
N PRO A 106 -19.37 21.19 3.90
CA PRO A 106 -18.29 21.97 4.55
C PRO A 106 -18.46 22.09 6.07
N THR A 107 -19.58 21.62 6.60
CA THR A 107 -19.94 21.62 8.02
C THR A 107 -20.01 20.20 8.55
N SER A 108 -19.74 20.01 9.84
CA SER A 108 -19.81 18.68 10.46
C SER A 108 -20.41 18.72 11.85
N PHE A 109 -20.69 17.53 12.36
CA PHE A 109 -21.01 17.33 13.76
C PHE A 109 -20.47 15.98 14.22
N SER A 110 -20.26 15.86 15.52
CA SER A 110 -19.85 14.59 16.13
C SER A 110 -20.30 14.54 17.59
N PRO A 111 -20.68 13.36 18.11
CA PRO A 111 -20.86 12.09 17.40
C PRO A 111 -22.24 11.97 16.75
N PHE A 112 -22.40 11.03 15.82
CA PHE A 112 -23.72 10.67 15.24
C PHE A 112 -24.62 9.97 16.26
N GLY A 113 -24.06 9.20 17.18
CA GLY A 113 -24.77 8.51 18.24
C GLY A 113 -24.24 8.90 19.61
N PRO A 114 -24.57 10.09 20.13
CA PRO A 114 -24.10 10.53 21.44
C PRO A 114 -24.62 9.60 22.55
N SER A 115 -23.77 9.40 23.55
CA SER A 115 -24.11 8.66 24.76
C SER A 115 -24.87 9.57 25.73
N VAL A 116 -25.92 9.04 26.34
CA VAL A 116 -26.64 9.77 27.39
C VAL A 116 -25.91 9.63 28.72
N ASN A 117 -25.68 10.76 29.37
CA ASN A 117 -25.22 10.84 30.74
C ASN A 117 -26.43 10.83 31.68
N GLY A 118 -26.59 9.73 32.43
CA GLY A 118 -27.66 9.53 33.38
C GLY A 118 -28.26 8.12 33.31
N ASN A 119 -29.57 8.01 33.58
CA ASN A 119 -30.31 6.75 33.69
C ASN A 119 -31.20 6.42 32.50
N SER A 120 -31.26 7.28 31.49
CA SER A 120 -32.06 7.08 30.27
C SER A 120 -31.49 5.92 29.46
N THR A 121 -32.38 5.08 28.92
CA THR A 121 -32.00 3.93 28.07
C THR A 121 -32.23 4.20 26.59
N THR A 122 -32.91 5.28 26.24
CA THR A 122 -33.03 5.70 24.84
C THR A 122 -31.65 6.05 24.27
N LEU A 123 -31.44 5.70 23.02
CA LEU A 123 -30.24 6.00 22.25
C LEU A 123 -30.55 7.16 21.29
N PRO A 124 -29.97 8.37 21.49
CA PRO A 124 -30.15 9.51 20.60
C PRO A 124 -29.30 9.39 19.34
N THR A 125 -29.87 9.63 18.17
CA THR A 125 -29.15 9.63 16.89
C THR A 125 -29.28 11.01 16.25
N ILE A 126 -28.15 11.61 15.88
CA ILE A 126 -28.04 12.88 15.18
C ILE A 126 -27.86 12.62 13.70
N GLY A 127 -28.56 13.37 12.87
CA GLY A 127 -28.43 13.39 11.42
C GLY A 127 -28.69 14.79 10.87
N GLY A 128 -28.96 14.89 9.57
CA GLY A 128 -29.21 16.18 8.90
C GLY A 128 -27.91 16.88 8.49
N VAL A 129 -28.04 18.11 8.00
CA VAL A 129 -26.92 18.97 7.59
C VAL A 129 -26.90 20.15 8.55
N TYR A 130 -25.77 20.39 9.21
CA TYR A 130 -25.59 21.59 10.03
C TYR A 130 -25.52 22.81 9.11
N ASP A 131 -26.29 23.86 9.37
CA ASP A 131 -26.31 25.06 8.53
C ASP A 131 -25.24 26.11 8.88
N GLY A 132 -24.48 25.88 9.97
CA GLY A 132 -23.43 26.80 10.42
C GLY A 132 -23.93 27.96 11.28
N ASP A 133 -25.24 28.10 11.52
CA ASP A 133 -25.84 29.28 12.18
C ASP A 133 -25.31 29.55 13.61
N GLN A 134 -24.63 28.59 14.22
CA GLN A 134 -24.12 28.68 15.59
C GLN A 134 -22.59 28.70 15.70
N GLY A 135 -21.88 28.73 14.58
CA GLY A 135 -20.43 28.57 14.56
C GLY A 135 -19.97 27.21 15.06
N ASP A 136 -18.71 27.13 15.49
CA ASP A 136 -18.20 25.98 16.24
C ASP A 136 -18.74 26.00 17.67
N ASP A 137 -19.42 24.93 18.10
CA ASP A 137 -20.07 24.90 19.41
C ASP A 137 -20.27 23.46 19.97
N THR A 138 -20.56 23.36 21.26
CA THR A 138 -21.00 22.12 21.92
C THR A 138 -22.44 22.25 22.39
N LEU A 139 -23.35 21.60 21.67
CA LEU A 139 -24.78 21.57 21.98
C LEU A 139 -25.04 20.58 23.11
N THR A 140 -25.71 21.04 24.17
CA THR A 140 -26.16 20.18 25.27
C THR A 140 -27.67 19.97 25.21
N PHE A 141 -28.09 18.71 25.15
CA PHE A 141 -29.48 18.31 25.14
C PHE A 141 -29.87 17.83 26.55
N GLU A 142 -30.98 18.31 27.10
CA GLU A 142 -31.45 17.98 28.45
C GLU A 142 -32.90 17.47 28.41
N PHE A 143 -33.13 16.24 28.87
CA PHE A 143 -34.46 15.67 29.03
C PHE A 143 -35.23 16.33 30.18
N ARG A 144 -36.49 16.68 29.97
CA ARG A 144 -37.26 17.47 30.95
C ARG A 144 -38.23 16.66 31.79
N GLN A 145 -38.47 15.41 31.45
CA GLN A 145 -39.44 14.52 32.11
C GLN A 145 -38.90 13.09 32.23
N ASN A 146 -39.46 12.33 33.17
CA ASN A 146 -39.32 10.87 33.22
C ASN A 146 -40.44 10.24 32.39
N ARG A 147 -40.12 9.53 31.30
CA ARG A 147 -41.10 9.07 30.30
C ARG A 147 -40.55 7.91 29.47
N GLN A 148 -41.41 7.29 28.67
CA GLN A 148 -41.04 6.32 27.64
C GLN A 148 -41.16 6.97 26.25
N VAL A 149 -40.19 6.73 25.37
CA VAL A 149 -40.23 7.22 23.98
C VAL A 149 -41.30 6.43 23.21
N GLY A 150 -42.20 7.15 22.53
CA GLY A 150 -43.30 6.56 21.74
C GLY A 150 -44.68 6.67 22.39
N ASP A 151 -44.75 6.61 23.73
CA ASP A 151 -46.01 6.49 24.45
C ASP A 151 -46.57 7.83 24.97
N ASP A 152 -45.71 8.84 25.13
CA ASP A 152 -46.05 10.11 25.77
C ASP A 152 -45.35 11.31 25.10
N ALA A 153 -45.95 12.49 25.25
CA ALA A 153 -45.34 13.75 24.81
C ALA A 153 -44.07 14.11 25.63
N LEU A 154 -42.99 14.38 24.91
CA LEU A 154 -41.64 14.60 25.43
C LEU A 154 -41.10 15.98 25.07
N ARG A 155 -40.31 16.59 25.97
CA ARG A 155 -39.61 17.87 25.70
C ARG A 155 -38.13 17.76 26.01
N ILE A 156 -37.31 18.21 25.07
CA ILE A 156 -35.85 18.26 25.21
C ILE A 156 -35.41 19.71 25.06
N ARG A 157 -34.66 20.23 26.02
CA ARG A 157 -34.05 21.56 25.89
C ARG A 157 -32.68 21.40 25.24
N VAL A 158 -32.36 22.30 24.31
CA VAL A 158 -31.04 22.38 23.69
C VAL A 158 -30.40 23.69 24.14
N TYR A 159 -29.17 23.61 24.61
CA TYR A 159 -28.34 24.73 25.04
C TYR A 159 -27.09 24.81 24.17
N ASP A 160 -26.62 26.03 23.90
CA ASP A 160 -25.29 26.29 23.31
C ASP A 160 -24.17 26.06 24.34
N GLY A 161 -22.91 26.11 23.91
CA GLY A 161 -21.74 25.91 24.77
C GLY A 161 -21.57 26.96 25.85
N SER A 162 -22.24 28.12 25.74
CA SER A 162 -22.31 29.13 26.80
C SER A 162 -23.35 28.81 27.88
N GLY A 163 -24.14 27.75 27.69
CA GLY A 163 -25.24 27.37 28.57
C GLY A 163 -26.54 28.14 28.32
N ARG A 164 -26.61 28.94 27.25
CA ARG A 164 -27.84 29.64 26.86
C ARG A 164 -28.74 28.68 26.10
N ARG A 165 -30.01 28.64 26.49
CA ARG A 165 -31.01 27.78 25.84
C ARG A 165 -31.36 28.33 24.45
N ILE A 166 -31.09 27.56 23.41
CA ILE A 166 -31.32 27.91 22.01
C ILE A 166 -32.63 27.35 21.47
N GLN A 167 -33.07 26.19 21.94
CA GLN A 167 -34.29 25.53 21.44
C GLN A 167 -34.96 24.64 22.49
N THR A 168 -36.23 24.32 22.27
CA THR A 168 -36.91 23.20 22.94
C THR A 168 -37.59 22.35 21.89
N LEU A 169 -37.12 21.11 21.74
CA LEU A 169 -37.70 20.11 20.86
C LEU A 169 -38.94 19.49 21.52
N ARG A 170 -39.93 19.17 20.69
CA ARG A 170 -41.19 18.52 21.11
C ARG A 170 -41.34 17.22 20.34
N TYR A 171 -41.58 16.15 21.08
CA TYR A 171 -41.85 14.82 20.57
C TYR A 171 -43.26 14.47 21.03
N ASP A 172 -44.25 14.93 20.29
CA ASP A 172 -45.67 14.79 20.66
C ASP A 172 -46.20 13.47 20.07
N ASN A 173 -46.09 12.39 20.84
CA ASN A 173 -46.52 11.02 20.47
C ASN A 173 -45.89 10.50 19.17
N LEU A 174 -44.61 10.81 18.94
CA LEU A 174 -43.87 10.33 17.78
C LEU A 174 -43.36 8.90 18.01
N ALA A 175 -43.47 8.05 16.99
CA ALA A 175 -42.89 6.71 17.03
C ALA A 175 -41.38 6.77 17.26
N PRO A 176 -40.77 5.81 17.98
CA PRO A 176 -39.32 5.72 18.10
C PRO A 176 -38.62 5.75 16.74
N GLY A 177 -37.47 6.40 16.67
CA GLY A 177 -36.71 6.61 15.43
C GLY A 177 -37.19 7.79 14.57
N THR A 178 -38.35 8.40 14.88
CA THR A 178 -38.83 9.56 14.13
C THR A 178 -37.91 10.77 14.34
N PRO A 179 -37.29 11.34 13.29
CA PRO A 179 -36.44 12.51 13.42
C PRO A 179 -37.26 13.78 13.67
N VAL A 180 -36.73 14.66 14.52
CA VAL A 180 -37.21 16.03 14.77
C VAL A 180 -36.09 16.99 14.40
N THR A 181 -36.37 17.88 13.45
CA THR A 181 -35.42 18.89 12.97
C THR A 181 -35.22 20.02 13.98
N LEU A 182 -33.95 20.32 14.24
CA LEU A 182 -33.49 21.47 14.98
C LEU A 182 -33.52 22.72 14.07
N ARG A 183 -33.38 23.90 14.67
CA ARG A 183 -33.33 25.15 13.91
C ARG A 183 -32.09 25.27 13.02
N ASN A 184 -31.01 24.58 13.40
CA ASN A 184 -29.71 24.62 12.74
C ASN A 184 -29.53 23.51 11.67
N GLY A 185 -30.64 23.01 11.10
CA GLY A 185 -30.66 21.97 10.08
C GLY A 185 -30.42 20.53 10.56
N LEU A 186 -29.81 20.32 11.73
CA LEU A 186 -29.63 18.98 12.31
C LEU A 186 -30.97 18.33 12.65
N THR A 187 -30.98 17.01 12.71
CA THR A 187 -32.12 16.22 13.20
C THR A 187 -31.71 15.40 14.40
N LEU A 188 -32.62 15.24 15.34
CA LEU A 188 -32.50 14.29 16.45
C LEU A 188 -33.57 13.22 16.28
N SER A 189 -33.22 11.95 16.42
CA SER A 189 -34.17 10.87 16.65
C SER A 189 -33.80 10.13 17.94
N LEU A 190 -34.78 9.44 18.53
CA LEU A 190 -34.61 8.67 19.76
C LEU A 190 -35.06 7.23 19.52
N SER A 191 -34.24 6.25 19.89
CA SER A 191 -34.67 4.86 19.89
C SER A 191 -35.82 4.61 20.89
N ALA A 192 -36.39 3.40 20.87
CA ALA A 192 -37.25 2.97 21.97
C ALA A 192 -36.42 2.95 23.27
N GLY A 193 -37.04 3.30 24.39
CA GLY A 193 -36.39 3.36 25.69
C GLY A 193 -37.02 4.36 26.65
N SER A 194 -36.50 4.42 27.87
CA SER A 194 -36.87 5.41 28.87
C SER A 194 -35.99 6.64 28.77
N VAL A 195 -36.57 7.79 29.12
CA VAL A 195 -35.85 9.03 29.42
C VAL A 195 -36.02 9.37 30.89
N SER A 196 -34.96 9.85 31.51
CA SER A 196 -34.97 10.39 32.87
C SER A 196 -34.71 11.88 32.86
N ARG A 197 -35.46 12.61 33.68
CA ARG A 197 -35.39 14.06 33.80
C ARG A 197 -33.99 14.48 34.27
N ARG A 198 -33.44 15.51 33.60
CA ARG A 198 -32.08 16.08 33.78
C ARG A 198 -30.94 15.27 33.19
N ASP A 199 -31.20 14.10 32.64
CA ASP A 199 -30.19 13.41 31.85
C ASP A 199 -29.84 14.24 30.63
N THR A 200 -28.58 14.18 30.22
CA THR A 200 -28.05 14.99 29.12
C THR A 200 -27.23 14.19 28.13
N PHE A 201 -27.08 14.72 26.93
CA PHE A 201 -26.05 14.29 25.99
C PHE A 201 -25.53 15.50 25.20
N GLN A 202 -24.35 15.35 24.60
CA GLN A 202 -23.67 16.45 23.91
C GLN A 202 -23.34 16.10 22.47
N VAL A 203 -23.34 17.13 21.62
CA VAL A 203 -22.99 17.06 20.20
C VAL A 203 -22.14 18.28 19.89
N GLN A 204 -20.95 18.06 19.33
CA GLN A 204 -20.12 19.12 18.78
C GLN A 204 -20.56 19.41 17.36
N VAL A 205 -20.58 20.68 16.98
CA VAL A 205 -20.88 21.15 15.62
C VAL A 205 -19.74 22.04 15.15
N PHE A 206 -19.43 21.99 13.86
CA PHE A 206 -18.33 22.72 13.25
C PHE A 206 -18.80 23.44 11.98
N GLU A 207 -18.58 24.75 11.89
CA GLU A 207 -19.06 25.58 10.78
C GLU A 207 -18.17 25.54 9.54
N SER A 208 -16.89 25.18 9.72
CA SER A 208 -15.89 25.22 8.65
C SER A 208 -15.04 23.95 8.56
N VAL A 209 -15.49 22.86 9.18
CA VAL A 209 -14.85 21.55 9.10
C VAL A 209 -15.91 20.58 8.56
N GLY A 210 -15.65 20.00 7.39
CA GLY A 210 -16.50 18.96 6.82
C GLY A 210 -16.29 17.60 7.50
N SER A 211 -17.23 16.69 7.30
CA SER A 211 -17.09 15.31 7.79
C SER A 211 -16.50 14.44 6.68
N VAL A 212 -15.39 13.76 6.97
CA VAL A 212 -14.74 12.79 6.07
C VAL A 212 -15.56 11.51 5.98
N VAL A 213 -15.70 10.93 4.79
CA VAL A 213 -16.34 9.61 4.63
C VAL A 213 -15.55 8.52 5.40
N ASP A 214 -16.22 7.62 6.11
CA ASP A 214 -15.58 6.46 6.74
C ASP A 214 -15.80 5.22 5.87
N THR A 215 -14.79 4.88 5.07
CA THR A 215 -14.88 3.83 4.06
C THR A 215 -14.99 2.41 4.64
N SER A 216 -14.72 2.26 5.93
CA SER A 216 -14.75 0.97 6.65
C SER A 216 -16.15 0.63 7.20
N LYS A 217 -17.05 1.61 7.25
CA LYS A 217 -18.38 1.46 7.84
C LYS A 217 -19.40 0.89 6.85
N PRO A 218 -20.36 0.08 7.32
CA PRO A 218 -21.37 -0.52 6.45
C PRO A 218 -22.38 0.53 5.96
N PHE A 219 -22.97 0.34 4.78
CA PHE A 219 -23.95 1.28 4.21
C PHE A 219 -25.24 1.40 5.02
N ASP A 220 -25.65 0.33 5.68
CA ASP A 220 -26.75 0.30 6.65
C ASP A 220 -26.34 0.70 8.08
N GLY A 221 -25.09 1.13 8.22
CA GLY A 221 -24.53 1.63 9.46
C GLY A 221 -25.36 2.76 10.04
N THR A 222 -25.66 2.66 11.32
CA THR A 222 -26.42 3.67 12.06
C THR A 222 -25.57 4.28 13.16
N ARG A 223 -25.94 5.48 13.62
CA ARG A 223 -25.22 6.17 14.71
C ARG A 223 -23.74 6.30 14.35
N ASN A 224 -22.85 5.92 15.26
CA ASN A 224 -21.39 6.02 15.09
C ASN A 224 -20.81 4.99 14.10
N ASP A 225 -21.65 4.10 13.57
CA ASP A 225 -21.27 3.18 12.49
C ASP A 225 -21.76 3.68 11.13
N GLN A 226 -22.31 4.90 11.02
CA GLN A 226 -22.69 5.47 9.73
C GLN A 226 -21.44 5.80 8.89
N PRO A 227 -21.43 5.52 7.57
CA PRO A 227 -20.29 5.77 6.69
C PRO A 227 -20.09 7.25 6.35
N ASN A 228 -20.99 8.12 6.81
CA ASN A 228 -20.94 9.55 6.56
C ASN A 228 -20.92 9.90 5.04
N LEU A 229 -21.78 9.23 4.27
CA LEU A 229 -22.06 9.62 2.88
C LEU A 229 -22.74 11.01 2.84
N GLU A 230 -22.62 11.70 1.70
CA GLU A 230 -23.28 12.98 1.50
C GLU A 230 -24.81 12.86 1.71
N PRO A 231 -25.43 13.74 2.53
CA PRO A 231 -26.85 13.66 2.83
C PRO A 231 -27.74 13.70 1.58
N GLY A 232 -28.71 12.79 1.54
CA GLY A 232 -29.60 12.60 0.38
C GLY A 232 -29.11 11.53 -0.60
N LEU A 233 -27.87 11.04 -0.45
CA LEU A 233 -27.38 9.84 -1.11
C LEU A 233 -27.47 8.64 -0.15
N ALA A 234 -27.80 7.48 -0.68
CA ALA A 234 -27.87 6.25 0.07
C ALA A 234 -27.44 5.08 -0.83
N VAL A 235 -26.85 4.06 -0.22
CA VAL A 235 -26.53 2.80 -0.86
C VAL A 235 -27.38 1.72 -0.21
N SER A 236 -27.93 0.84 -1.05
CA SER A 236 -28.78 -0.27 -0.62
C SER A 236 -28.40 -1.54 -1.36
N ALA A 237 -28.93 -2.68 -0.91
CA ALA A 237 -28.65 -3.95 -1.56
C ALA A 237 -29.11 -3.91 -3.04
N GLY A 238 -28.20 -4.27 -3.94
CA GLY A 238 -28.41 -4.19 -5.39
C GLY A 238 -27.13 -4.57 -6.13
N THR A 239 -27.06 -4.19 -7.40
CA THR A 239 -25.90 -4.46 -8.26
C THR A 239 -25.57 -3.27 -9.15
N PHE A 240 -24.35 -3.23 -9.67
CA PHE A 240 -23.94 -2.41 -10.80
C PHE A 240 -22.94 -3.19 -11.66
N GLU A 241 -22.62 -2.71 -12.86
CA GLU A 241 -21.68 -3.37 -13.76
C GLU A 241 -20.38 -2.58 -13.90
N VAL A 242 -19.25 -3.29 -13.94
CA VAL A 242 -17.92 -2.78 -14.34
C VAL A 242 -17.45 -3.59 -15.54
N ASN A 243 -17.23 -2.94 -16.69
CA ASN A 243 -16.88 -3.61 -17.94
C ASN A 243 -17.83 -4.78 -18.31
N GLY A 244 -19.10 -4.67 -17.95
CA GLY A 244 -20.13 -5.70 -18.16
C GLY A 244 -20.13 -6.85 -17.14
N VAL A 245 -19.24 -6.83 -16.15
CA VAL A 245 -19.23 -7.77 -15.01
C VAL A 245 -20.08 -7.19 -13.87
N SER A 246 -21.04 -7.97 -13.37
CA SER A 246 -21.90 -7.58 -12.24
C SER A 246 -21.12 -7.57 -10.93
N ILE A 247 -21.26 -6.48 -10.17
CA ILE A 247 -20.75 -6.28 -8.81
C ILE A 247 -21.94 -6.23 -7.86
N ASP A 248 -22.00 -7.17 -6.93
CA ASP A 248 -23.05 -7.24 -5.92
C ASP A 248 -22.71 -6.32 -4.73
N VAL A 249 -23.65 -5.43 -4.39
CA VAL A 249 -23.59 -4.55 -3.24
C VAL A 249 -24.64 -5.02 -2.23
N ALA A 250 -24.21 -5.33 -1.01
CA ALA A 250 -25.06 -5.64 0.12
C ALA A 250 -25.28 -4.41 1.01
N ALA A 251 -26.30 -4.43 1.85
CA ALA A 251 -26.58 -3.32 2.76
C ALA A 251 -25.50 -3.20 3.86
N ASP A 252 -24.92 -4.31 4.27
CA ASP A 252 -23.85 -4.41 5.27
C ASP A 252 -22.43 -4.31 4.67
N ASP A 253 -22.32 -4.11 3.36
CA ASP A 253 -21.04 -3.78 2.72
C ASP A 253 -20.59 -2.37 3.13
N SER A 254 -19.28 -2.14 3.08
CA SER A 254 -18.64 -0.83 3.14
C SER A 254 -18.08 -0.40 1.78
N ILE A 255 -17.64 0.87 1.66
CA ILE A 255 -16.90 1.33 0.46
C ILE A 255 -15.69 0.44 0.23
N ASP A 256 -14.87 0.16 1.25
CA ASP A 256 -13.69 -0.70 1.15
C ASP A 256 -14.04 -2.09 0.59
N SER A 257 -15.14 -2.67 1.06
CA SER A 257 -15.58 -4.00 0.61
C SER A 257 -16.04 -4.01 -0.85
N VAL A 258 -16.72 -2.95 -1.31
CA VAL A 258 -17.15 -2.84 -2.72
C VAL A 258 -15.95 -2.59 -3.62
N LEU A 259 -14.98 -1.76 -3.22
CA LEU A 259 -13.74 -1.58 -3.97
C LEU A 259 -12.96 -2.90 -4.11
N ALA A 260 -12.86 -3.68 -3.02
CA ALA A 260 -12.25 -5.00 -3.07
C ALA A 260 -13.00 -5.96 -4.01
N LYS A 261 -14.34 -5.92 -4.03
CA LYS A 261 -15.15 -6.69 -4.98
C LYS A 261 -14.89 -6.30 -6.43
N ILE A 262 -14.73 -5.00 -6.73
CA ILE A 262 -14.37 -4.54 -8.09
C ILE A 262 -13.02 -5.15 -8.49
N SER A 263 -11.97 -4.97 -7.69
CA SER A 263 -10.63 -5.48 -8.00
C SER A 263 -10.58 -7.01 -8.13
N ALA A 264 -11.42 -7.74 -7.38
CA ALA A 264 -11.49 -9.20 -7.43
C ALA A 264 -12.44 -9.77 -8.50
N SER A 265 -13.23 -8.93 -9.19
CA SER A 265 -14.33 -9.38 -10.06
C SER A 265 -13.90 -9.99 -11.40
N GLY A 266 -12.64 -9.80 -11.80
CA GLY A 266 -12.17 -10.14 -13.14
C GLY A 266 -12.61 -9.15 -14.23
N ALA A 267 -13.19 -8.00 -13.86
CA ALA A 267 -13.56 -6.92 -14.78
C ALA A 267 -12.36 -6.18 -15.43
N GLY A 268 -11.14 -6.51 -15.02
CA GLY A 268 -9.91 -5.85 -15.50
C GLY A 268 -9.75 -4.42 -14.98
N VAL A 269 -10.20 -4.16 -13.74
CA VAL A 269 -10.15 -2.84 -13.11
C VAL A 269 -9.70 -2.98 -11.66
N ASP A 270 -8.67 -2.23 -11.28
CA ASP A 270 -8.28 -2.00 -9.89
C ASP A 270 -9.03 -0.79 -9.33
N ALA A 271 -9.54 -0.91 -8.11
CA ALA A 271 -10.29 0.14 -7.44
C ALA A 271 -9.62 0.56 -6.12
N THR A 272 -9.44 1.86 -5.93
CA THR A 272 -8.77 2.44 -4.75
C THR A 272 -9.51 3.67 -4.23
N PHE A 273 -9.29 3.99 -2.96
CA PHE A 273 -9.75 5.23 -2.34
C PHE A 273 -8.55 6.13 -2.02
N ASP A 274 -8.56 7.34 -2.56
CA ASP A 274 -7.61 8.40 -2.24
C ASP A 274 -8.16 9.22 -1.07
N SER A 275 -7.60 9.02 0.12
CA SER A 275 -8.02 9.70 1.35
C SER A 275 -7.65 11.17 1.41
N ALA A 276 -6.67 11.63 0.63
CA ALA A 276 -6.29 13.04 0.61
C ALA A 276 -7.31 13.90 -0.14
N SER A 277 -8.00 13.31 -1.11
CA SER A 277 -8.98 13.99 -1.96
C SER A 277 -10.40 13.43 -1.86
N GLU A 278 -10.61 12.48 -0.93
CA GLU A 278 -11.83 11.71 -0.68
C GLU A 278 -12.53 11.21 -1.94
N ARG A 279 -11.76 10.61 -2.85
CA ARG A 279 -12.26 10.15 -4.15
C ARG A 279 -11.89 8.70 -4.42
N ILE A 280 -12.76 8.01 -5.15
CA ILE A 280 -12.43 6.70 -5.70
C ILE A 280 -11.73 6.87 -7.05
N VAL A 281 -10.68 6.08 -7.26
CA VAL A 281 -9.98 5.94 -8.53
C VAL A 281 -10.11 4.49 -8.98
N LEU A 282 -10.69 4.31 -10.17
CA LEU A 282 -10.74 3.05 -10.89
C LEU A 282 -9.69 3.09 -12.00
N THR A 283 -8.85 2.07 -12.09
CA THR A 283 -7.74 1.99 -13.05
C THR A 283 -7.86 0.69 -13.83
N SER A 284 -7.86 0.74 -15.16
CA SER A 284 -7.78 -0.45 -16.00
C SER A 284 -6.52 -1.25 -15.67
N THR A 285 -6.61 -2.57 -15.61
CA THR A 285 -5.43 -3.45 -15.50
C THR A 285 -4.77 -3.70 -16.85
N THR A 286 -5.48 -3.38 -17.95
CA THR A 286 -4.92 -3.36 -19.31
C THR A 286 -4.27 -1.99 -19.55
N PRO A 287 -2.95 -1.92 -19.81
CA PRO A 287 -2.29 -0.67 -20.15
C PRO A 287 -2.66 -0.25 -21.57
N GLY A 288 -2.49 1.05 -21.87
CA GLY A 288 -2.70 1.56 -23.22
C GLY A 288 -4.09 2.09 -23.48
N SER A 289 -4.34 2.51 -24.73
CA SER A 289 -5.60 3.12 -25.16
C SER A 289 -6.74 2.11 -25.29
N GLU A 290 -6.42 0.83 -25.36
CA GLU A 290 -7.39 -0.28 -25.35
C GLU A 290 -7.97 -0.56 -23.96
N GLY A 291 -7.32 -0.10 -22.88
CA GLY A 291 -7.84 -0.22 -21.52
C GLY A 291 -9.13 0.58 -21.35
N ARG A 292 -10.16 0.02 -20.70
CA ARG A 292 -11.47 0.66 -20.52
C ARG A 292 -11.97 0.53 -19.10
N VAL A 293 -12.72 1.54 -18.65
CA VAL A 293 -13.47 1.48 -17.39
C VAL A 293 -14.89 1.96 -17.65
N VAL A 294 -15.79 1.02 -17.91
CA VAL A 294 -17.20 1.30 -18.22
C VAL A 294 -18.07 0.90 -17.03
N LEU A 295 -18.86 1.85 -16.54
CA LEU A 295 -19.80 1.63 -15.44
C LEU A 295 -21.24 1.68 -15.96
N ALA A 296 -22.09 0.76 -15.53
CA ALA A 296 -23.49 0.69 -15.98
C ALA A 296 -24.43 0.06 -14.95
N ASN A 297 -25.74 0.16 -15.22
CA ASN A 297 -26.80 -0.64 -14.58
C ASN A 297 -26.84 -0.60 -13.04
N ASP A 298 -26.52 0.53 -12.41
CA ASP A 298 -26.55 0.65 -10.95
C ASP A 298 -27.98 0.68 -10.39
N THR A 299 -28.30 -0.35 -9.62
CA THR A 299 -29.54 -0.50 -8.82
C THR A 299 -29.30 -0.35 -7.32
N SER A 300 -28.04 -0.36 -6.88
CA SER A 300 -27.62 -0.21 -5.48
C SER A 300 -27.60 1.25 -5.02
N GLY A 301 -27.37 2.18 -5.95
CA GLY A 301 -27.11 3.59 -5.67
C GLY A 301 -25.65 3.92 -5.35
N PHE A 302 -24.76 2.91 -5.37
CA PHE A 302 -23.34 3.06 -5.05
C PHE A 302 -22.62 4.05 -5.98
N LEU A 303 -22.87 4.02 -7.30
CA LEU A 303 -22.20 4.90 -8.25
C LEU A 303 -22.61 6.37 -8.06
N ALA A 304 -23.86 6.61 -7.67
CA ALA A 304 -24.34 7.95 -7.35
C ALA A 304 -23.73 8.45 -6.03
N ALA A 305 -23.77 7.62 -4.99
CA ALA A 305 -23.22 7.95 -3.67
C ALA A 305 -21.71 8.24 -3.70
N THR A 306 -20.97 7.58 -4.59
CA THR A 306 -19.52 7.73 -4.76
C THR A 306 -19.11 8.70 -5.87
N LYS A 307 -20.08 9.37 -6.49
CA LYS A 307 -19.87 10.36 -7.57
C LYS A 307 -19.16 9.79 -8.81
N LEU A 308 -19.34 8.50 -9.07
CA LEU A 308 -18.84 7.77 -10.24
C LEU A 308 -19.85 7.72 -11.39
N ALA A 309 -21.16 7.88 -11.11
CA ALA A 309 -22.22 7.73 -12.10
C ALA A 309 -22.08 8.66 -13.33
N THR A 310 -21.44 9.81 -13.17
CA THR A 310 -21.17 10.78 -14.24
C THR A 310 -19.67 11.03 -14.45
N ALA A 311 -18.82 10.18 -13.88
CA ALA A 311 -17.38 10.28 -14.09
C ALA A 311 -17.04 9.92 -15.54
N VAL A 312 -16.01 10.58 -16.06
CA VAL A 312 -15.53 10.38 -17.43
C VAL A 312 -14.21 9.64 -17.36
N GLU A 313 -14.06 8.59 -18.17
CA GLU A 313 -12.79 7.88 -18.29
C GLU A 313 -11.75 8.78 -19.00
N VAL A 314 -10.53 8.77 -18.48
CA VAL A 314 -9.34 9.30 -19.13
C VAL A 314 -8.60 8.10 -19.70
N LEU A 315 -8.58 7.99 -21.03
CA LEU A 315 -7.95 6.87 -21.72
C LEU A 315 -6.44 6.84 -21.47
N GLY A 316 -5.93 5.62 -21.33
CA GLY A 316 -4.50 5.34 -21.37
C GLY A 316 -3.91 5.64 -22.76
N SER A 317 -2.60 5.76 -22.81
CA SER A 317 -1.83 5.93 -24.04
C SER A 317 -1.02 4.69 -24.29
N ASP A 318 -1.00 4.21 -25.54
CA ASP A 318 -0.09 3.13 -25.94
C ASP A 318 1.35 3.66 -26.01
N SER A 319 2.33 2.80 -25.74
CA SER A 319 3.77 3.11 -25.81
C SER A 319 4.35 3.10 -27.22
N GLU A 320 3.52 2.99 -28.26
CA GLU A 320 4.02 2.86 -29.63
C GLU A 320 4.46 4.19 -30.26
N ASP A 321 4.11 5.36 -29.70
CA ASP A 321 4.42 6.63 -30.39
C ASP A 321 5.76 7.26 -29.96
N THR A 322 6.24 7.13 -28.72
CA THR A 322 7.45 7.87 -28.28
C THR A 322 8.77 7.38 -28.90
N LEU A 323 8.83 6.15 -29.42
CA LEU A 323 10.02 5.65 -30.13
C LEU A 323 10.15 6.25 -31.54
N PHE A 324 9.03 6.68 -32.12
CA PHE A 324 8.92 7.29 -33.45
C PHE A 324 8.68 8.81 -33.39
N ASP A 325 8.36 9.36 -32.22
CA ASP A 325 8.35 10.79 -31.97
C ASP A 325 9.76 11.39 -32.11
N PRO A 326 9.87 12.67 -32.52
CA PRO A 326 11.16 13.37 -32.50
C PRO A 326 11.77 13.32 -31.09
N ILE A 327 13.07 13.03 -31.00
CA ILE A 327 13.81 12.90 -29.73
C ILE A 327 13.62 14.14 -28.82
N ALA A 328 13.48 15.34 -29.40
CA ALA A 328 13.25 16.58 -28.67
C ALA A 328 11.90 16.64 -27.92
N GLU A 329 10.93 15.82 -28.29
CA GLU A 329 9.61 15.75 -27.66
C GLU A 329 9.57 14.73 -26.51
N VAL A 330 10.57 13.84 -26.43
CA VAL A 330 10.66 12.81 -25.39
C VAL A 330 11.48 13.33 -24.21
N ALA A 331 10.81 13.62 -23.08
CA ALA A 331 11.44 14.25 -21.91
C ALA A 331 12.69 13.51 -21.40
N ALA A 332 12.66 12.18 -21.38
CA ALA A 332 13.77 11.33 -20.98
C ALA A 332 15.01 11.47 -21.88
N LEU A 333 14.85 11.91 -23.12
CA LEU A 333 15.92 12.06 -24.11
C LEU A 333 16.36 13.53 -24.32
N SER A 334 15.84 14.46 -23.52
CA SER A 334 16.11 15.91 -23.63
C SER A 334 17.59 16.31 -23.48
N GLY A 335 18.45 15.40 -23.00
CA GLY A 335 19.90 15.59 -22.95
C GLY A 335 20.62 15.43 -24.29
N ILE A 336 19.94 14.91 -25.33
CA ILE A 336 20.52 14.71 -26.66
C ILE A 336 20.44 16.02 -27.45
N THR A 337 21.54 16.42 -28.06
CA THR A 337 21.66 17.61 -28.92
C THR A 337 22.07 17.23 -30.34
N ALA A 338 21.74 18.10 -31.30
CA ALA A 338 22.04 17.86 -32.71
C ALA A 338 23.55 17.79 -33.00
N GLY A 339 23.98 16.82 -33.80
CA GLY A 339 25.37 16.68 -34.24
C GLY A 339 25.81 15.23 -34.46
N LEU A 340 27.13 15.02 -34.43
CA LEU A 340 27.74 13.72 -34.70
C LEU A 340 28.21 13.02 -33.42
N PHE A 341 27.74 11.79 -33.19
CA PHE A 341 28.36 10.83 -32.27
C PHE A 341 29.12 9.76 -33.06
N GLN A 342 29.85 8.86 -32.39
CA GLN A 342 30.65 7.82 -33.05
C GLN A 342 30.37 6.42 -32.51
N VAL A 343 30.30 5.46 -33.42
CA VAL A 343 30.30 4.01 -33.15
C VAL A 343 31.45 3.38 -33.94
N ASN A 344 32.37 2.71 -33.25
CA ASN A 344 33.59 2.14 -33.83
C ASN A 344 34.41 3.13 -34.68
N GLY A 345 34.40 4.41 -34.29
CA GLY A 345 35.10 5.49 -34.99
C GLY A 345 34.39 6.00 -36.25
N LEU A 346 33.23 5.44 -36.61
CA LEU A 346 32.37 5.96 -37.67
C LEU A 346 31.40 7.00 -37.09
N SER A 347 31.31 8.16 -37.73
CA SER A 347 30.38 9.22 -37.35
C SER A 347 28.94 8.86 -37.72
N ILE A 348 28.03 8.97 -36.76
CA ILE A 348 26.59 8.85 -36.91
C ILE A 348 25.98 10.20 -36.54
N ASP A 349 25.12 10.72 -37.40
CA ASP A 349 24.41 11.98 -37.16
C ASP A 349 23.17 11.74 -36.28
N VAL A 350 22.76 12.75 -35.53
CA VAL A 350 21.47 12.82 -34.83
C VAL A 350 20.98 14.26 -34.85
N ASP A 351 19.73 14.47 -35.24
CA ASP A 351 19.02 15.74 -35.14
C ASP A 351 17.77 15.55 -34.27
N PRO A 352 17.78 15.93 -32.98
CA PRO A 352 16.64 15.69 -32.09
C PRO A 352 15.31 16.31 -32.53
N ALA A 353 15.34 17.33 -33.39
CA ALA A 353 14.13 17.96 -33.89
C ALA A 353 13.48 17.20 -35.05
N GLN A 354 14.21 16.28 -35.69
CA GLN A 354 13.77 15.56 -36.89
C GLN A 354 13.83 14.04 -36.74
N ASP A 355 14.82 13.53 -35.99
CA ASP A 355 15.05 12.12 -35.78
C ASP A 355 14.32 11.62 -34.54
N SER A 356 13.74 10.43 -34.67
CA SER A 356 13.28 9.61 -33.55
C SER A 356 14.38 8.68 -33.03
N LEU A 357 14.19 8.06 -31.86
CA LEU A 357 15.15 7.06 -31.37
C LEU A 357 15.19 5.83 -32.30
N ALA A 358 14.06 5.47 -32.95
CA ALA A 358 14.01 4.44 -33.98
C ALA A 358 14.90 4.79 -35.18
N ASP A 359 14.82 6.03 -35.70
CA ASP A 359 15.62 6.47 -36.84
C ASP A 359 17.12 6.36 -36.56
N VAL A 360 17.55 6.72 -35.34
CA VAL A 360 18.96 6.63 -34.94
C VAL A 360 19.39 5.17 -34.77
N ILE A 361 18.53 4.30 -34.23
CA ILE A 361 18.80 2.85 -34.15
C ILE A 361 19.00 2.25 -35.55
N ASP A 362 18.12 2.59 -36.49
CA ASP A 362 18.21 2.12 -37.88
C ASP A 362 19.46 2.66 -38.57
N ARG A 363 19.82 3.93 -38.30
CA ARG A 363 21.06 4.53 -38.80
C ARG A 363 22.30 3.82 -38.28
N ILE A 364 22.34 3.43 -37.00
CA ILE A 364 23.42 2.63 -36.42
C ILE A 364 23.46 1.25 -37.10
N ASN A 365 22.33 0.55 -37.16
CA ASN A 365 22.21 -0.81 -37.70
C ASN A 365 22.53 -0.91 -39.19
N GLY A 366 22.22 0.13 -39.96
CA GLY A 366 22.50 0.23 -41.39
C GLY A 366 23.91 0.73 -41.73
N SER A 367 24.68 1.17 -40.73
CA SER A 367 26.02 1.73 -40.95
C SER A 367 27.12 0.66 -41.11
N GLU A 368 28.26 1.07 -41.65
CA GLU A 368 29.48 0.24 -41.70
C GLU A 368 30.21 0.16 -40.34
N ALA A 369 29.63 0.70 -39.26
CA ALA A 369 30.23 0.70 -37.93
C ALA A 369 30.37 -0.72 -37.35
N GLY A 370 29.69 -1.73 -37.90
CA GLY A 370 29.75 -3.10 -37.39
C GLY A 370 29.14 -3.23 -35.99
N ALA A 371 28.03 -2.51 -35.75
CA ALA A 371 27.29 -2.53 -34.51
C ALA A 371 25.81 -2.85 -34.76
N ARG A 372 25.15 -3.41 -33.75
CA ARG A 372 23.71 -3.64 -33.71
C ARG A 372 23.12 -2.98 -32.48
N ALA A 373 22.27 -1.98 -32.67
CA ALA A 373 21.49 -1.32 -31.64
C ALA A 373 20.05 -1.86 -31.60
N SER A 374 19.46 -1.86 -30.42
CA SER A 374 18.04 -2.17 -30.22
C SER A 374 17.51 -1.54 -28.92
N PHE A 375 16.22 -1.26 -28.90
CA PHE A 375 15.51 -0.82 -27.71
C PHE A 375 14.48 -1.88 -27.31
N ASP A 376 14.46 -2.24 -26.03
CA ASP A 376 13.47 -3.15 -25.47
C ASP A 376 12.37 -2.34 -24.77
N PRO A 377 11.14 -2.32 -25.30
CA PRO A 377 10.05 -1.53 -24.74
C PRO A 377 9.54 -2.07 -23.40
N SER A 378 9.76 -3.35 -23.10
CA SER A 378 9.31 -3.97 -21.84
C SER A 378 10.24 -3.64 -20.68
N THR A 379 11.54 -3.54 -20.94
CA THR A 379 12.54 -3.16 -19.92
C THR A 379 12.93 -1.68 -20.01
N GLN A 380 12.45 -0.97 -21.04
CA GLN A 380 12.80 0.40 -21.41
C GLN A 380 14.32 0.62 -21.47
N ARG A 381 15.06 -0.33 -22.05
CA ARG A 381 16.52 -0.24 -22.14
C ARG A 381 16.99 -0.21 -23.58
N PHE A 382 17.92 0.70 -23.85
CA PHE A 382 18.70 0.70 -25.07
C PHE A 382 19.89 -0.25 -24.92
N SER A 383 20.18 -1.00 -25.97
CA SER A 383 21.32 -1.91 -26.05
C SER A 383 22.03 -1.74 -27.39
N ILE A 384 23.36 -1.85 -27.37
CA ILE A 384 24.19 -1.83 -28.56
C ILE A 384 25.32 -2.85 -28.43
N ALA A 385 25.57 -3.62 -29.48
CA ALA A 385 26.57 -4.69 -29.50
C ALA A 385 27.38 -4.70 -30.79
N SER A 386 28.64 -5.16 -30.72
CA SER A 386 29.46 -5.41 -31.90
C SER A 386 28.93 -6.60 -32.69
N THR A 387 28.73 -6.45 -34.00
CA THR A 387 28.33 -7.56 -34.88
C THR A 387 29.51 -8.48 -35.22
N ALA A 388 30.74 -8.05 -34.92
CA ALA A 388 31.95 -8.82 -35.12
C ALA A 388 32.36 -9.56 -33.84
N SER A 389 32.16 -10.88 -33.83
CA SER A 389 32.54 -11.76 -32.71
C SER A 389 33.98 -11.51 -32.25
N GLY A 390 34.15 -11.14 -30.98
CA GLY A 390 35.46 -10.96 -30.36
C GLY A 390 36.13 -9.60 -30.66
N GLN A 391 35.42 -8.64 -31.25
CA GLN A 391 35.90 -7.26 -31.44
C GLN A 391 35.27 -6.31 -30.41
N PRO A 392 36.04 -5.33 -29.89
CA PRO A 392 35.48 -4.28 -29.04
C PRO A 392 34.41 -3.46 -29.77
N ILE A 393 33.56 -2.78 -29.02
CA ILE A 393 32.73 -1.69 -29.53
C ILE A 393 33.17 -0.37 -28.89
N SER A 394 33.49 0.63 -29.70
CA SER A 394 33.88 1.97 -29.24
C SER A 394 32.72 2.94 -29.42
N LEU A 395 32.28 3.57 -28.34
CA LEU A 395 31.18 4.53 -28.33
C LEU A 395 31.71 5.90 -27.91
N ALA A 396 31.42 6.95 -28.65
CA ALA A 396 31.77 8.32 -28.26
C ALA A 396 30.60 9.27 -28.55
N ASP A 397 30.27 10.13 -27.61
CA ASP A 397 29.15 11.09 -27.76
C ASP A 397 29.45 12.22 -28.74
N GLY A 398 30.73 12.53 -28.98
CA GLY A 398 31.07 13.84 -29.52
C GLY A 398 30.54 14.93 -28.59
N ASP A 399 29.81 15.90 -29.16
CA ASP A 399 29.12 16.96 -28.43
C ASP A 399 27.62 16.69 -28.22
N THR A 400 27.09 15.55 -28.72
CA THR A 400 25.65 15.27 -28.78
C THR A 400 25.04 14.83 -27.44
N GLY A 401 25.83 14.21 -26.56
CA GLY A 401 25.33 13.58 -25.33
C GLY A 401 24.46 12.33 -25.56
N PHE A 402 24.51 11.72 -26.75
CA PHE A 402 23.64 10.60 -27.14
C PHE A 402 23.71 9.39 -26.19
N PHE A 403 24.88 8.77 -26.02
CA PHE A 403 25.04 7.60 -25.14
C PHE A 403 24.92 7.98 -23.68
N SER A 404 25.50 9.10 -23.24
CA SER A 404 25.38 9.54 -21.85
C SER A 404 23.93 9.76 -21.43
N THR A 405 23.08 10.33 -22.29
CA THR A 405 21.63 10.46 -22.04
C THR A 405 20.93 9.11 -22.02
N LEU A 406 21.32 8.18 -22.89
CA LEU A 406 20.89 6.77 -22.86
C LEU A 406 21.51 5.96 -21.71
N GLN A 407 22.19 6.64 -20.77
CA GLN A 407 22.85 6.04 -19.61
C GLN A 407 23.87 4.96 -19.97
N ILE A 408 24.50 5.09 -21.14
CA ILE A 408 25.64 4.31 -21.60
C ILE A 408 26.88 5.21 -21.49
N GLU A 409 27.90 4.73 -20.79
CA GLU A 409 29.14 5.50 -20.65
C GLU A 409 29.91 5.52 -21.97
N PRO A 410 30.27 6.68 -22.54
CA PRO A 410 31.13 6.70 -23.71
C PRO A 410 32.47 6.03 -23.41
N GLY A 411 32.95 5.18 -24.31
CA GLY A 411 34.20 4.45 -24.13
C GLY A 411 34.32 3.22 -25.01
N VAL A 412 35.43 2.51 -24.84
CA VAL A 412 35.69 1.23 -25.51
C VAL A 412 35.23 0.09 -24.62
N TYR A 413 34.26 -0.68 -25.12
CA TYR A 413 33.75 -1.88 -24.52
C TYR A 413 34.47 -3.06 -25.16
N GLU A 414 35.30 -3.75 -24.40
CA GLU A 414 36.06 -4.88 -24.92
C GLU A 414 35.19 -6.12 -25.08
N ALA A 415 35.32 -6.80 -26.23
CA ALA A 415 34.84 -8.17 -26.31
C ALA A 415 35.69 -8.98 -25.36
N SER A 416 35.06 -9.75 -24.47
CA SER A 416 35.76 -10.48 -23.42
C SER A 416 36.76 -11.51 -23.97
N ARG A 417 37.99 -11.07 -24.28
CA ARG A 417 39.15 -11.90 -24.58
C ARG A 417 39.86 -12.16 -23.25
N ARG A 418 39.82 -13.42 -22.78
CA ARG A 418 40.52 -13.81 -21.54
C ARG A 418 42.04 -13.67 -21.71
N GLY A 419 42.63 -12.73 -20.98
CA GLY A 419 43.99 -12.77 -20.45
C GLY A 419 43.92 -12.49 -18.95
N GLY A 420 44.65 -13.24 -18.13
CA GLY A 420 44.42 -13.36 -16.68
C GLY A 420 44.61 -12.08 -15.87
N GLY A 421 43.86 -11.97 -14.77
CA GLY A 421 43.99 -10.87 -13.80
C GLY A 421 42.66 -10.47 -13.19
N SER A 422 42.30 -11.16 -12.11
CA SER A 422 41.13 -10.92 -11.28
C SER A 422 41.13 -9.52 -10.66
N THR A 423 40.22 -8.64 -11.07
CA THR A 423 39.64 -7.63 -10.18
C THR A 423 38.32 -7.12 -10.77
N LEU A 424 37.21 -7.37 -10.08
CA LEU A 424 35.99 -6.56 -10.25
C LEU A 424 36.38 -5.07 -10.18
N PRO A 425 35.88 -4.14 -11.02
CA PRO A 425 36.22 -2.72 -10.89
C PRO A 425 36.05 -2.23 -9.44
N PHE A 426 36.94 -1.35 -8.95
CA PHE A 426 36.92 -0.88 -7.56
C PHE A 426 35.53 -0.31 -7.17
N GLN A 427 34.88 0.39 -8.09
CA GLN A 427 33.52 0.92 -7.94
C GLN A 427 32.49 -0.19 -7.73
N ARG A 428 32.43 -1.20 -8.62
CA ARG A 428 31.51 -2.34 -8.45
C ARG A 428 31.74 -3.13 -7.16
N ARG A 429 32.99 -3.25 -6.70
CA ARG A 429 33.28 -3.91 -5.41
C ARG A 429 32.79 -3.08 -4.22
N ARG A 430 32.87 -1.75 -4.34
CA ARG A 430 32.38 -0.82 -3.32
C ARG A 430 30.86 -0.85 -3.27
N GLU A 431 30.20 -0.75 -4.42
CA GLU A 431 28.74 -0.83 -4.55
C GLU A 431 28.20 -2.15 -3.98
N LEU A 432 28.70 -3.30 -4.47
CA LEU A 432 28.29 -4.61 -3.96
C LEU A 432 28.53 -4.76 -2.45
N ARG A 433 29.57 -4.12 -1.91
CA ARG A 433 29.85 -4.13 -0.47
C ARG A 433 28.84 -3.29 0.31
N GLU A 434 28.52 -2.09 -0.16
CA GLU A 434 27.51 -1.24 0.50
C GLU A 434 26.13 -1.91 0.44
N ASP A 435 25.73 -2.48 -0.69
CA ASP A 435 24.43 -3.13 -0.83
C ASP A 435 24.32 -4.39 0.06
N LEU A 436 25.41 -5.15 0.21
CA LEU A 436 25.47 -6.27 1.16
C LEU A 436 25.40 -5.81 2.63
N LEU A 437 25.98 -4.64 2.95
CA LEU A 437 25.90 -4.06 4.29
C LEU A 437 24.49 -3.54 4.58
N ASP A 438 23.85 -2.89 3.62
CA ASP A 438 22.48 -2.38 3.77
C ASP A 438 21.46 -3.51 3.85
N THR A 439 21.64 -4.57 3.08
CA THR A 439 20.84 -5.81 3.20
C THR A 439 21.00 -6.43 4.60
N SER A 440 22.22 -6.49 5.13
CA SER A 440 22.48 -7.00 6.49
C SER A 440 21.78 -6.15 7.56
N ARG A 441 21.81 -4.81 7.44
CA ARG A 441 21.11 -3.90 8.37
C ARG A 441 19.60 -4.05 8.30
N ALA A 442 19.02 -4.06 7.10
CA ALA A 442 17.57 -4.23 6.92
C ALA A 442 17.09 -5.56 7.51
N PHE A 443 17.88 -6.63 7.33
CA PHE A 443 17.61 -7.91 7.97
C PHE A 443 17.69 -7.83 9.51
N GLU A 444 18.69 -7.15 10.07
CA GLU A 444 18.79 -6.93 11.51
C GLU A 444 17.60 -6.14 12.07
N ASP A 445 17.18 -5.09 11.38
CA ASP A 445 16.03 -4.27 11.77
C ASP A 445 14.73 -5.08 11.82
N LEU A 446 14.51 -5.95 10.84
CA LEU A 446 13.39 -6.89 10.79
C LEU A 446 13.41 -7.89 11.95
N MET A 447 14.56 -8.54 12.17
CA MET A 447 14.73 -9.57 13.19
C MET A 447 14.64 -9.01 14.62
N ARG A 448 15.08 -7.77 14.83
CA ARG A 448 15.19 -7.15 16.16
C ARG A 448 14.14 -6.09 16.42
N ARG A 449 13.19 -5.86 15.50
CA ARG A 449 12.11 -4.89 15.70
C ARG A 449 11.40 -5.15 17.02
N GLU A 450 11.36 -4.12 17.86
CA GLU A 450 10.57 -4.14 19.08
C GLU A 450 9.08 -4.07 18.71
N LEU A 451 8.31 -5.04 19.19
CA LEU A 451 6.88 -5.18 18.91
C LEU A 451 6.12 -5.35 20.23
N GLY A 452 4.81 -5.07 20.20
CA GLY A 452 3.91 -5.53 21.26
C GLY A 452 3.94 -7.06 21.41
N LYS A 453 3.57 -7.57 22.58
CA LYS A 453 3.66 -9.01 22.89
C LYS A 453 2.90 -9.88 21.88
N GLU A 454 1.68 -9.50 21.51
CA GLU A 454 0.86 -10.28 20.56
C GLU A 454 1.51 -10.33 19.16
N ALA A 455 1.95 -9.18 18.64
CA ALA A 455 2.67 -9.12 17.36
C ALA A 455 4.02 -9.86 17.42
N THR A 456 4.67 -9.90 18.59
CA THR A 456 5.87 -10.71 18.81
C THR A 456 5.56 -12.19 18.65
N ASP A 457 4.47 -12.67 19.25
CA ASP A 457 4.04 -14.07 19.15
C ASP A 457 3.67 -14.43 17.69
N ASP A 458 3.01 -13.53 16.97
CA ASP A 458 2.63 -13.73 15.56
C ASP A 458 3.83 -13.78 14.59
N VAL A 459 4.85 -12.96 14.86
CA VAL A 459 6.04 -12.81 14.00
C VAL A 459 7.16 -13.76 14.42
N SER A 460 7.01 -14.46 15.55
CA SER A 460 7.99 -15.45 16.03
C SER A 460 8.24 -16.57 15.01
N PRO A 461 7.22 -17.21 14.40
CA PRO A 461 7.44 -18.23 13.36
C PRO A 461 8.21 -17.71 12.14
N LEU A 462 7.95 -16.47 11.74
CA LEU A 462 8.66 -15.77 10.67
C LEU A 462 10.15 -15.62 11.01
N ARG A 463 10.45 -15.14 12.22
CA ARG A 463 11.83 -14.94 12.67
C ARG A 463 12.56 -16.27 12.83
N GLU A 464 11.86 -17.29 13.28
CA GLU A 464 12.39 -18.65 13.37
C GLU A 464 12.71 -19.24 12.00
N SER A 465 11.85 -19.03 10.99
CA SER A 465 12.07 -19.58 9.65
C SER A 465 13.24 -18.89 8.94
N LEU A 466 13.30 -17.55 8.98
CA LEU A 466 14.44 -16.77 8.49
C LEU A 466 15.73 -17.12 9.23
N GLY A 467 15.66 -17.30 10.55
CA GLY A 467 16.80 -17.68 11.37
C GLY A 467 17.33 -19.08 11.06
N ALA A 468 16.43 -20.05 10.89
CA ALA A 468 16.78 -21.41 10.50
C ALA A 468 17.43 -21.47 9.11
N LEU A 469 16.97 -20.66 8.16
CA LEU A 469 17.57 -20.53 6.85
C LEU A 469 19.01 -20.02 6.93
N LEU A 470 19.24 -18.94 7.69
CA LEU A 470 20.59 -18.42 7.90
C LEU A 470 21.49 -19.43 8.61
N GLU A 471 20.98 -20.17 9.59
CA GLU A 471 21.75 -21.21 10.26
C GLU A 471 22.10 -22.37 9.31
N ALA A 472 21.20 -22.75 8.41
CA ALA A 472 21.46 -23.74 7.38
C ALA A 472 22.53 -23.29 6.36
N ARG A 473 22.56 -21.99 6.03
CA ARG A 473 23.46 -21.44 4.98
C ARG A 473 24.80 -20.93 5.49
N LEU A 474 24.84 -20.46 6.74
CA LEU A 474 25.99 -19.75 7.31
C LEU A 474 26.46 -20.34 8.63
N GLY A 475 25.70 -21.27 9.21
CA GLY A 475 26.07 -22.01 10.42
C GLY A 475 26.90 -23.26 10.14
N GLY A 476 27.16 -24.04 11.20
CA GLY A 476 27.76 -25.38 11.11
C GLY A 476 29.06 -25.46 10.31
N SER A 477 29.08 -26.35 9.30
CA SER A 477 30.23 -26.56 8.41
C SER A 477 30.46 -25.40 7.44
N ALA A 478 29.42 -24.63 7.11
CA ALA A 478 29.46 -23.49 6.19
C ALA A 478 30.04 -22.21 6.84
N ALA A 479 29.97 -22.09 8.18
CA ALA A 479 30.48 -20.93 8.92
C ALA A 479 31.95 -20.57 8.63
N ARG A 480 32.79 -21.59 8.40
CA ARG A 480 34.21 -21.37 8.04
C ARG A 480 34.39 -20.86 6.61
N ALA A 481 33.48 -21.19 5.70
CA ALA A 481 33.51 -20.69 4.33
C ALA A 481 32.96 -19.26 4.31
N ALA A 482 31.81 -19.01 4.94
CA ALA A 482 31.19 -17.69 5.08
C ALA A 482 32.15 -16.67 5.72
N SER A 483 32.80 -17.01 6.84
CA SER A 483 33.72 -16.09 7.52
C SER A 483 34.97 -15.72 6.71
N ARG A 484 35.39 -16.56 5.76
CA ARG A 484 36.50 -16.25 4.84
C ARG A 484 36.12 -15.24 3.77
N VAL A 485 34.83 -15.13 3.46
CA VAL A 485 34.29 -14.17 2.51
C VAL A 485 33.62 -12.97 3.19
N GLY A 486 33.80 -12.82 4.50
CA GLY A 486 33.35 -11.65 5.27
C GLY A 486 31.97 -11.78 5.89
N PHE A 487 31.41 -12.98 5.96
CA PHE A 487 30.07 -13.22 6.48
C PHE A 487 30.10 -14.00 7.80
N SER A 488 29.35 -13.56 8.80
CA SER A 488 29.24 -14.23 10.11
C SER A 488 27.79 -14.45 10.50
N LEU A 489 27.58 -15.48 11.31
CA LEU A 489 26.32 -15.72 11.99
C LEU A 489 26.55 -15.56 13.49
N ASP A 490 25.90 -14.58 14.10
CA ASP A 490 25.97 -14.32 15.53
C ASP A 490 24.72 -14.86 16.22
N ARG A 491 24.91 -15.62 17.31
CA ARG A 491 23.82 -16.02 18.20
C ARG A 491 23.77 -15.07 19.39
N ALA A 492 22.78 -14.20 19.41
CA ALA A 492 22.46 -13.35 20.56
C ALA A 492 21.05 -13.68 21.10
N GLU A 493 20.71 -13.12 22.26
CA GLU A 493 19.32 -13.14 22.74
C GLU A 493 18.43 -12.45 21.68
N GLY A 494 17.42 -13.18 21.17
CA GLY A 494 16.55 -12.73 20.07
C GLY A 494 16.69 -13.48 18.74
N GLY A 495 17.60 -14.47 18.63
CA GLY A 495 17.74 -15.33 17.44
C GLY A 495 19.05 -15.11 16.67
N PRO A 496 19.31 -15.91 15.62
CA PRO A 496 20.51 -15.79 14.81
C PRO A 496 20.47 -14.52 13.94
N SER A 497 21.53 -13.72 13.97
CA SER A 497 21.72 -12.56 13.09
C SER A 497 22.88 -12.79 12.13
N PHE A 498 22.80 -12.20 10.94
CA PHE A 498 23.82 -12.28 9.91
C PHE A 498 24.58 -10.96 9.79
N GLY A 499 25.89 -11.02 10.06
CA GLY A 499 26.79 -9.88 10.00
C GLY A 499 27.71 -9.91 8.79
N VAL A 500 28.10 -8.72 8.33
CA VAL A 500 29.05 -8.53 7.23
C VAL A 500 30.28 -7.74 7.70
N ASP A 501 31.44 -8.38 7.71
CA ASP A 501 32.74 -7.74 7.93
C ASP A 501 33.19 -7.07 6.62
N SER A 502 33.01 -5.75 6.57
CA SER A 502 33.34 -4.93 5.39
C SER A 502 34.78 -5.08 4.90
N GLN A 503 35.75 -5.25 5.80
CA GLN A 503 37.18 -5.37 5.44
C GLN A 503 37.48 -6.74 4.84
N ARG A 504 36.94 -7.81 5.43
CA ARG A 504 37.10 -9.17 4.91
C ARG A 504 36.32 -9.39 3.62
N LEU A 505 35.12 -8.83 3.51
CA LEU A 505 34.33 -8.88 2.29
C LEU A 505 35.05 -8.14 1.15
N GLU A 506 35.62 -6.96 1.39
CA GLU A 506 36.41 -6.25 0.38
C GLU A 506 37.65 -7.05 -0.05
N GLN A 507 38.34 -7.69 0.90
CA GLN A 507 39.47 -8.58 0.61
C GLN A 507 39.05 -9.80 -0.21
N ALA A 508 37.87 -10.37 0.08
CA ALA A 508 37.31 -11.51 -0.62
C ALA A 508 36.83 -11.14 -2.04
N LEU A 509 36.17 -10.00 -2.23
CA LEU A 509 35.79 -9.47 -3.53
C LEU A 509 37.02 -9.18 -4.41
N ARG A 510 38.16 -8.84 -3.80
CA ARG A 510 39.43 -8.63 -4.50
C ARG A 510 40.14 -9.93 -4.86
N GLY A 511 40.20 -10.89 -3.93
CA GLY A 511 41.05 -12.08 -4.07
C GLY A 511 40.32 -13.37 -4.46
N LYS A 512 39.03 -13.48 -4.13
CA LYS A 512 38.23 -14.71 -4.23
C LYS A 512 36.75 -14.42 -4.60
N PRO A 513 36.46 -13.69 -5.69
CA PRO A 513 35.09 -13.31 -6.05
C PRO A 513 34.19 -14.52 -6.36
N ARG A 514 34.76 -15.67 -6.73
CA ARG A 514 33.99 -16.91 -6.92
C ARG A 514 33.45 -17.48 -5.62
N ASP A 515 34.22 -17.39 -4.53
CA ASP A 515 33.78 -17.89 -3.22
C ASP A 515 32.64 -17.01 -2.69
N VAL A 516 32.70 -15.69 -2.94
CA VAL A 516 31.60 -14.75 -2.65
C VAL A 516 30.37 -15.07 -3.49
N HIS A 517 30.56 -15.31 -4.79
CA HIS A 517 29.47 -15.67 -5.69
C HIS A 517 28.81 -17.01 -5.32
N ALA A 518 29.61 -18.04 -5.06
CA ALA A 518 29.12 -19.36 -4.69
C ALA A 518 28.30 -19.31 -3.38
N LEU A 519 28.67 -18.45 -2.43
CA LEU A 519 27.89 -18.25 -1.21
C LEU A 519 26.56 -17.52 -1.49
N LEU A 520 26.59 -16.43 -2.26
CA LEU A 520 25.42 -15.57 -2.47
C LEU A 520 24.41 -16.13 -3.48
N PHE A 521 24.91 -16.76 -4.54
CA PHE A 521 24.12 -17.23 -5.70
C PHE A 521 24.12 -18.75 -5.85
N GLY A 522 24.90 -19.46 -5.05
CA GLY A 522 24.96 -20.92 -5.09
C GLY A 522 25.79 -21.43 -6.27
N GLU A 523 25.81 -22.75 -6.43
CA GLU A 523 26.47 -23.44 -7.54
C GLU A 523 25.52 -24.48 -8.12
N ARG A 524 25.19 -24.37 -9.43
CA ARG A 524 24.55 -25.34 -10.38
C ARG A 524 23.34 -26.21 -9.94
N SER A 525 23.19 -26.58 -8.68
CA SER A 525 22.15 -27.45 -8.12
C SER A 525 21.75 -27.08 -6.68
N GLU A 526 22.41 -26.10 -6.03
CA GLU A 526 22.02 -25.60 -4.72
C GLU A 526 21.78 -24.08 -4.78
N PRO A 527 20.63 -23.57 -4.29
CA PRO A 527 20.35 -22.14 -4.28
C PRO A 527 21.28 -21.42 -3.31
N GLY A 528 21.75 -20.25 -3.73
CA GLY A 528 22.59 -19.38 -2.90
C GLY A 528 21.83 -18.73 -1.76
N LEU A 529 22.56 -17.98 -0.93
CA LEU A 529 21.96 -17.24 0.19
C LEU A 529 20.83 -16.30 -0.25
N LEU A 530 20.99 -15.59 -1.37
CA LEU A 530 20.02 -14.58 -1.82
C LEU A 530 18.74 -15.20 -2.36
N GLU A 531 18.87 -16.25 -3.16
CA GLU A 531 17.71 -17.00 -3.70
C GLU A 531 16.95 -17.70 -2.57
N ALA A 532 17.68 -18.28 -1.61
CA ALA A 532 17.09 -18.89 -0.42
C ALA A 532 16.34 -17.84 0.41
N LEU A 533 16.96 -16.68 0.70
CA LEU A 533 16.32 -15.59 1.43
C LEU A 533 15.09 -15.05 0.70
N SER A 534 15.17 -14.80 -0.61
CA SER A 534 14.04 -14.32 -1.41
C SER A 534 12.86 -15.29 -1.34
N THR A 535 13.12 -16.59 -1.51
CA THR A 535 12.08 -17.62 -1.45
C THR A 535 11.42 -17.68 -0.07
N GLU A 536 12.21 -17.57 0.99
CA GLU A 536 11.70 -17.56 2.36
C GLU A 536 10.90 -16.30 2.67
N LEU A 537 11.33 -15.13 2.18
CA LEU A 537 10.59 -13.88 2.32
C LEU A 537 9.23 -13.93 1.62
N ASP A 538 9.13 -14.54 0.44
CA ASP A 538 7.84 -14.75 -0.25
C ASP A 538 6.90 -15.66 0.57
N ALA A 539 7.44 -16.75 1.12
CA ALA A 539 6.66 -17.68 1.95
C ALA A 539 6.15 -17.02 3.24
N VAL A 540 7.02 -16.23 3.86
CA VAL A 540 6.76 -15.46 5.08
C VAL A 540 5.76 -14.33 4.83
N GLN A 541 5.86 -13.61 3.71
CA GLN A 541 4.95 -12.54 3.33
C GLN A 541 3.51 -13.05 3.26
N GLY A 542 3.29 -14.23 2.67
CA GLY A 542 1.96 -14.85 2.65
C GLY A 542 1.40 -15.18 4.04
N GLN A 543 2.25 -15.50 5.02
CA GLN A 543 1.84 -15.70 6.41
C GLN A 543 1.49 -14.37 7.08
N LEU A 544 2.25 -13.31 6.83
CA LEU A 544 1.98 -11.98 7.35
C LEU A 544 0.70 -11.37 6.75
N ASP A 545 0.46 -11.57 5.46
CA ASP A 545 -0.76 -11.17 4.79
C ASP A 545 -1.98 -11.90 5.37
N ALA A 546 -1.85 -13.18 5.72
CA ALA A 546 -2.90 -13.91 6.44
C ALA A 546 -3.17 -13.30 7.84
N LEU A 547 -2.14 -12.89 8.57
CA LEU A 547 -2.25 -12.23 9.88
C LEU A 547 -2.85 -10.81 9.80
N LEU A 548 -2.62 -10.11 8.70
CA LEU A 548 -3.20 -8.80 8.37
C LEU A 548 -4.60 -8.90 7.75
N GLY A 549 -5.12 -10.12 7.53
CA GLY A 549 -6.44 -10.35 6.94
C GLY A 549 -6.51 -10.10 5.43
N ARG A 550 -5.38 -10.11 4.72
CA ARG A 550 -5.23 -9.89 3.27
C ARG A 550 -5.23 -11.20 2.43
N GLY A 551 -5.34 -12.39 3.06
CA GLY A 551 -5.13 -13.68 2.38
C GLY A 551 -6.36 -14.30 1.70
N SER A 552 -6.31 -14.44 0.37
CA SER A 552 -7.09 -15.42 -0.41
C SER A 552 -6.45 -16.83 -0.34
N SER A 553 -7.28 -17.88 -0.26
CA SER A 553 -6.86 -19.30 -0.30
C SER A 553 -6.09 -19.66 -1.59
N PRO A 554 -5.00 -20.45 -1.53
CA PRO A 554 -4.38 -20.98 -2.75
C PRO A 554 -5.06 -22.29 -3.21
N ARG A 555 -5.61 -22.29 -4.42
CA ARG A 555 -5.79 -23.48 -5.28
C ARG A 555 -5.08 -23.17 -6.62
N GLY A 556 -4.17 -23.97 -7.16
CA GLY A 556 -3.59 -25.24 -6.71
C GLY A 556 -2.43 -25.62 -7.63
N LEU A 557 -1.63 -26.60 -7.19
CA LEU A 557 -0.76 -27.38 -8.07
C LEU A 557 -1.39 -28.77 -8.18
N VAL A 558 -1.85 -29.07 -9.40
CA VAL A 558 -2.23 -30.42 -9.80
C VAL A 558 -0.95 -31.22 -10.06
N ASP A 559 -0.92 -32.40 -9.44
CA ASP A 559 -0.12 -33.60 -9.69
C ASP A 559 1.39 -33.61 -9.43
N LEU A 560 1.82 -34.41 -8.44
CA LEU A 560 2.43 -35.72 -8.72
C LEU A 560 2.50 -36.60 -7.45
N PHE A 561 2.07 -37.87 -7.61
CA PHE A 561 2.21 -39.05 -6.72
C PHE A 561 1.14 -39.32 -5.64
N ALA A 562 -0.02 -39.87 -6.06
CA ALA A 562 -0.44 -41.25 -5.79
C ALA A 562 -1.86 -41.51 -6.35
#